data_AF-A0A6N8SAS0-F1
#
_entry.id   AF-A0A6N8SAS0-F1
#
_cell.length_a   1.000
_cell.length_b   1.000
_cell.length_c   1.000
_cell.angle_alpha   90.00
_cell.angle_beta   90.00
_cell.angle_gamma   90.00
#
_symmetry.space_group_name_H-M   'P 1'
#
loop_
_entity.id
_entity.type
_entity.pdbx_description
1 polymer ?
#
loop_
_entity_poly.entity_id
_entity_poly.type
_entity_poly.pdbx_seq_one_letter_code
_entity_poly.pdbx_strand_id
1 'polypeptide(L)'
;MAGNKPGRGSDQFPLRLPDGMRDMISDAADRNGRSMNAEIVARIEAYETGGKDAFEWRRRFEDEHALRNRLEELYAKMAENAEGLRDLAGLFKSQLSLHLGMVQILSGLIQKLDRKPTPDVLATARQAEEHAASTLAGMGTRDPTFDIIRKLAEQSATLDSTEI
;
A
#
# COMPACT_ATOMS: atom_id res chain seq x y z
N MET A 1 -36.71 -4.14 20.58
CA MET A 1 -37.84 -5.07 20.33
C MET A 1 -37.58 -6.33 21.15
N ALA A 2 -38.39 -6.60 22.18
CA ALA A 2 -38.22 -7.78 23.02
C ALA A 2 -38.47 -9.04 22.18
N GLY A 3 -37.47 -9.91 22.05
CA GLY A 3 -37.56 -11.15 21.28
C GLY A 3 -38.66 -12.05 21.86
N ASN A 4 -39.75 -12.20 21.11
CA ASN A 4 -40.86 -13.03 21.51
C ASN A 4 -40.41 -14.49 21.44
N LYS A 5 -40.05 -15.08 22.59
CA LYS A 5 -39.70 -16.51 22.68
C LYS A 5 -40.88 -17.32 22.12
N PRO A 6 -40.65 -18.30 21.23
CA PRO A 6 -41.74 -19.12 20.68
C PRO A 6 -42.52 -19.76 21.84
N GLY A 7 -43.80 -19.39 21.94
CA GLY A 7 -44.71 -19.76 23.02
C GLY A 7 -46.07 -20.15 22.46
N ARG A 8 -47.09 -20.28 23.32
CA ARG A 8 -48.47 -20.55 22.86
C ARG A 8 -48.95 -19.41 21.95
N GLY A 9 -48.95 -19.65 20.65
CA GLY A 9 -49.26 -18.66 19.60
C GLY A 9 -48.21 -18.58 18.48
N SER A 10 -47.06 -19.25 18.59
CA SER A 10 -46.12 -19.39 17.47
C SER A 10 -46.64 -20.34 16.40
N ASP A 11 -46.21 -20.14 15.16
CA ASP A 11 -46.48 -21.07 14.06
C ASP A 11 -45.95 -22.47 14.40
N GLN A 12 -46.74 -23.50 14.10
CA GLN A 12 -46.46 -24.89 14.48
C GLN A 12 -46.29 -25.73 13.22
N PHE A 13 -45.11 -26.28 13.04
CA PHE A 13 -44.79 -27.15 11.92
C PHE A 13 -44.53 -28.60 12.40
N PRO A 14 -45.40 -29.57 12.07
CA PRO A 14 -45.18 -30.96 12.45
C PRO A 14 -44.06 -31.59 11.62
N LEU A 15 -42.93 -31.87 12.29
CA LEU A 15 -41.77 -32.54 11.67
C LEU A 15 -41.92 -34.06 11.70
N ARG A 16 -41.76 -34.70 10.54
CA ARG A 16 -41.60 -36.16 10.42
C ARG A 16 -40.11 -36.47 10.46
N LEU A 17 -39.67 -37.10 11.54
CA LEU A 17 -38.28 -37.48 11.75
C LEU A 17 -38.10 -38.97 11.46
N PRO A 18 -36.98 -39.38 10.83
CA PRO A 18 -36.55 -40.78 10.76
C PRO A 18 -36.37 -41.39 12.15
N ASP A 19 -36.42 -42.72 12.22
CA ASP A 19 -36.23 -43.46 13.47
C ASP A 19 -34.89 -43.09 14.15
N GLY A 20 -34.94 -42.92 15.48
CA GLY A 20 -33.79 -42.54 16.32
C GLY A 20 -33.39 -41.06 16.24
N MET A 21 -33.80 -40.31 15.22
CA MET A 21 -33.40 -38.90 15.08
C MET A 21 -34.02 -38.00 16.17
N ARG A 22 -35.23 -38.33 16.64
CA ARG A 22 -35.88 -37.62 17.75
C ARG A 22 -35.05 -37.71 19.03
N ASP A 23 -34.58 -38.91 19.36
CA ASP A 23 -33.82 -39.17 20.59
C ASP A 23 -32.46 -38.47 20.53
N MET A 24 -31.78 -38.52 19.38
CA MET A 24 -30.54 -37.78 19.16
C MET A 24 -30.68 -36.26 19.39
N ILE A 25 -31.81 -35.67 18.96
CA ILE A 25 -32.07 -34.24 19.19
C ILE A 25 -32.41 -33.98 20.65
N SER A 26 -33.13 -34.89 21.31
CA SER A 26 -33.41 -34.81 22.75
C SER A 26 -32.11 -34.78 23.57
N ASP A 27 -31.22 -35.75 23.34
CA ASP A 27 -29.95 -35.86 24.04
C ASP A 27 -29.04 -34.65 23.80
N ALA A 28 -29.11 -34.06 22.60
CA ALA A 28 -28.38 -32.83 22.30
C ALA A 28 -28.98 -31.62 23.03
N ALA A 29 -30.30 -31.50 23.07
CA ALA A 29 -31.01 -30.45 23.79
C ALA A 29 -30.69 -30.50 25.30
N ASP A 30 -30.71 -31.69 25.89
CA ASP A 30 -30.39 -31.90 27.31
C ASP A 30 -28.94 -31.54 27.63
N ARG A 31 -27.98 -31.99 26.79
CA ARG A 31 -26.56 -31.59 26.92
C ARG A 31 -26.35 -30.08 26.81
N ASN A 32 -27.15 -29.40 26.00
CA ASN A 32 -27.05 -27.96 25.77
C ASN A 32 -27.92 -27.14 26.74
N GLY A 33 -28.66 -27.76 27.66
CA GLY A 33 -29.55 -27.09 28.60
C GLY A 33 -30.69 -26.32 27.92
N ARG A 34 -31.17 -26.81 26.77
CA ARG A 34 -32.22 -26.18 25.95
C ARG A 34 -33.42 -27.11 25.84
N SER A 35 -34.59 -26.55 25.51
CA SER A 35 -35.71 -27.39 25.08
C SER A 35 -35.41 -27.97 23.68
N MET A 36 -36.00 -29.13 23.36
CA MET A 36 -35.86 -29.76 22.05
C MET A 36 -36.19 -28.79 20.90
N ASN A 37 -37.25 -27.99 21.04
CA ASN A 37 -37.61 -26.98 20.04
C ASN A 37 -36.55 -25.87 19.92
N ALA A 38 -35.99 -25.40 21.04
CA ALA A 38 -34.93 -24.40 21.04
C ALA A 38 -33.62 -24.93 20.41
N GLU A 39 -33.32 -26.21 20.58
CA GLU A 39 -32.18 -26.86 19.92
C GLU A 39 -32.39 -26.98 18.39
N ILE A 40 -33.59 -27.34 17.94
CA ILE A 40 -33.93 -27.39 16.50
C ILE A 40 -33.78 -26.01 15.87
N VAL A 41 -34.36 -24.97 16.50
CA VAL A 41 -34.26 -23.59 16.01
C VAL A 41 -32.80 -23.14 15.96
N ALA A 42 -32.01 -23.38 17.01
CA ALA A 42 -30.61 -23.00 17.04
C ALA A 42 -29.76 -23.67 15.95
N ARG A 43 -30.09 -24.91 15.55
CA ARG A 43 -29.41 -25.59 14.44
C ARG A 43 -29.78 -25.01 13.08
N ILE A 44 -31.04 -24.62 12.89
CA ILE A 44 -31.51 -23.96 11.66
C ILE A 44 -30.86 -22.58 11.53
N GLU A 45 -30.85 -21.79 12.61
CA GLU A 45 -30.17 -20.49 12.65
C GLU A 45 -28.66 -20.60 12.40
N ALA A 46 -28.03 -21.64 12.97
CA ALA A 46 -26.63 -21.93 12.69
C ALA A 46 -26.41 -22.28 11.20
N TYR A 47 -27.30 -23.04 10.57
CA TYR A 47 -27.17 -23.35 9.14
C TYR A 47 -27.29 -22.10 8.26
N GLU A 48 -28.31 -21.25 8.52
CA GLU A 48 -28.53 -20.01 7.76
C GLU A 48 -27.38 -18.99 7.92
N THR A 49 -26.73 -18.99 9.08
CA THR A 49 -25.55 -18.14 9.33
C THR A 49 -24.23 -18.81 8.95
N GLY A 50 -24.26 -20.06 8.47
CA GLY A 50 -23.10 -20.91 8.15
C GLY A 50 -22.28 -21.37 9.36
N GLY A 51 -22.82 -21.21 10.57
CA GLY A 51 -22.23 -21.62 11.84
C GLY A 51 -21.11 -20.71 12.33
N LYS A 52 -20.45 -21.10 13.43
CA LYS A 52 -19.26 -20.39 13.93
C LYS A 52 -18.16 -20.32 12.87
N ASP A 53 -18.06 -21.34 12.03
CA ASP A 53 -17.05 -21.42 10.98
C ASP A 53 -17.28 -20.35 9.90
N ALA A 54 -18.50 -20.15 9.39
CA ALA A 54 -18.75 -19.12 8.39
C ALA A 54 -18.58 -17.69 8.92
N PHE A 55 -18.84 -17.44 10.20
CA PHE A 55 -18.55 -16.16 10.83
C PHE A 55 -17.04 -15.88 10.87
N GLU A 56 -16.23 -16.87 11.27
CA GLU A 56 -14.76 -16.76 11.28
C GLU A 56 -14.19 -16.61 9.86
N TRP A 57 -14.73 -17.34 8.87
CA TRP A 57 -14.36 -17.19 7.46
C TRP A 57 -14.68 -15.79 6.93
N ARG A 58 -15.87 -15.26 7.21
CA ARG A 58 -16.28 -13.91 6.79
C ARG A 58 -15.39 -12.84 7.42
N ARG A 59 -15.17 -12.94 8.73
CA ARG A 59 -14.29 -12.03 9.46
C ARG A 59 -12.87 -12.06 8.91
N ARG A 60 -12.29 -13.24 8.71
CA ARG A 60 -10.95 -13.40 8.14
C ARG A 60 -10.85 -12.81 6.74
N PHE A 61 -11.87 -13.01 5.92
CA PHE A 61 -11.92 -12.46 4.57
C PHE A 61 -12.04 -10.93 4.57
N GLU A 62 -12.86 -10.36 5.45
CA GLU A 62 -12.98 -8.92 5.65
C GLU A 62 -11.66 -8.30 6.16
N ASP A 63 -10.99 -8.95 7.12
CA ASP A 63 -9.70 -8.53 7.65
C ASP A 63 -8.59 -8.59 6.57
N GLU A 64 -8.57 -9.65 5.76
CA GLU A 64 -7.62 -9.82 4.65
C GLU A 64 -7.86 -8.79 3.54
N HIS A 65 -9.12 -8.52 3.17
CA HIS A 65 -9.46 -7.46 2.23
C HIS A 65 -9.12 -6.06 2.76
N ALA A 66 -9.37 -5.80 4.05
CA ALA A 66 -8.98 -4.54 4.67
C ALA A 66 -7.46 -4.35 4.66
N LEU A 67 -6.70 -5.42 4.91
CA LEU A 67 -5.24 -5.41 4.82
C LEU A 67 -4.77 -5.15 3.38
N ARG A 68 -5.38 -5.83 2.40
CA ARG A 68 -5.07 -5.64 0.97
C ARG A 68 -5.30 -4.18 0.54
N ASN A 69 -6.47 -3.63 0.85
CA ASN A 69 -6.81 -2.24 0.51
C ASN A 69 -5.83 -1.26 1.17
N ARG A 70 -5.42 -1.52 2.42
CA ARG A 70 -4.43 -0.70 3.12
C ARG A 70 -3.04 -0.77 2.48
N LEU A 71 -2.64 -1.94 2.00
CA LEU A 71 -1.39 -2.10 1.25
C LEU A 71 -1.43 -1.33 -0.07
N GLU A 72 -2.52 -1.43 -0.83
CA GLU A 72 -2.71 -0.66 -2.06
C GLU A 72 -2.62 0.86 -1.80
N GLU A 73 -3.26 1.35 -0.72
CA GLU A 73 -3.18 2.75 -0.33
C GLU A 73 -1.75 3.17 0.06
N LEU A 74 -1.01 2.32 0.77
CA LEU A 74 0.40 2.58 1.12
C LEU A 74 1.29 2.62 -0.12
N TYR A 75 1.10 1.71 -1.08
CA TYR A 75 1.85 1.71 -2.33
C TYR A 75 1.55 2.96 -3.16
N ALA A 76 0.28 3.38 -3.26
CA ALA A 76 -0.09 4.63 -3.94
C ALA A 76 0.60 5.85 -3.30
N LYS A 77 0.58 5.95 -1.97
CA LYS A 77 1.28 7.03 -1.23
C LYS A 77 2.79 6.97 -1.40
N MET A 78 3.39 5.78 -1.45
CA MET A 78 4.82 5.63 -1.72
C MET A 78 5.19 6.11 -3.12
N ALA A 79 4.36 5.81 -4.12
CA ALA A 79 4.55 6.30 -5.48
C ALA A 79 4.48 7.84 -5.54
N GLU A 80 3.46 8.44 -4.93
CA GLU A 80 3.32 9.91 -4.84
C GLU A 80 4.51 10.55 -4.12
N ASN A 81 4.97 9.98 -3.01
CA ASN A 81 6.16 10.45 -2.30
C ASN A 81 7.43 10.36 -3.16
N ALA A 82 7.58 9.30 -3.95
CA ALA A 82 8.73 9.13 -4.83
C ALA A 82 8.73 10.17 -5.97
N GLU A 83 7.55 10.50 -6.51
CA GLU A 83 7.39 11.59 -7.49
C GLU A 83 7.73 12.95 -6.87
N GLY A 84 7.23 13.24 -5.67
CA GLY A 84 7.56 14.49 -4.96
C GLY A 84 9.06 14.64 -4.68
N LEU A 85 9.74 13.56 -4.29
CA LEU A 85 11.20 13.57 -4.09
C LEU A 85 11.95 13.80 -5.41
N ARG A 86 11.46 13.24 -6.51
CA ARG A 86 12.04 13.45 -7.84
C ARG A 86 11.92 14.91 -8.27
N ASP A 87 10.76 15.52 -8.08
CA ASP A 87 10.54 16.93 -8.42
C ASP A 87 11.45 17.84 -7.59
N LEU A 88 11.54 17.58 -6.29
CA LEU A 88 12.46 18.28 -5.39
C LEU A 88 13.92 18.13 -5.84
N ALA A 89 14.36 16.93 -6.22
CA ALA A 89 15.69 16.71 -6.77
C ALA A 89 15.91 17.49 -8.09
N GLY A 90 14.88 17.59 -8.94
CA GLY A 90 14.91 18.41 -10.15
C GLY A 90 15.10 19.90 -9.86
N LEU A 91 14.41 20.44 -8.85
CA LEU A 91 14.58 21.82 -8.39
C LEU A 91 16.00 22.06 -7.87
N PHE A 92 16.51 21.19 -6.99
CA PHE A 92 17.87 21.28 -6.48
C PHE A 92 18.91 21.23 -7.59
N LYS A 93 18.74 20.33 -8.57
CA LYS A 93 19.62 20.24 -9.74
C LYS A 93 19.64 21.56 -10.51
N SER A 94 18.46 22.14 -10.76
CA SER A 94 18.32 23.40 -11.50
C SER A 94 19.01 24.55 -10.76
N GLN A 95 18.82 24.64 -9.44
CA GLN A 95 19.46 25.66 -8.61
C GLN A 95 20.99 25.50 -8.57
N LEU A 96 21.49 24.27 -8.43
CA LEU A 96 22.92 24.00 -8.46
C LEU A 96 23.53 24.35 -9.83
N SER A 97 22.85 24.05 -10.93
CA SER A 97 23.32 24.45 -12.26
C SER A 97 23.46 25.97 -12.40
N LEU A 98 22.51 26.75 -11.86
CA LEU A 98 22.62 28.21 -11.84
C LEU A 98 23.83 28.69 -11.03
N HIS A 99 24.04 28.13 -9.82
CA HIS A 99 25.19 28.50 -8.98
C HIS A 99 26.53 28.15 -9.63
N LEU A 100 26.64 26.98 -10.25
CA LEU A 100 27.86 26.57 -10.97
C LEU A 100 28.12 27.48 -12.18
N GLY A 101 27.07 27.89 -12.90
CA GLY A 101 27.19 28.88 -13.98
C GLY A 101 27.71 30.23 -13.49
N MET A 102 27.25 30.72 -12.33
CA MET A 102 27.79 31.94 -11.73
C MET A 102 29.28 31.82 -11.37
N VAL A 103 29.70 30.67 -10.82
CA VAL A 103 31.11 30.41 -10.52
C VAL A 103 31.96 30.46 -11.79
N GLN A 104 31.49 29.90 -12.90
CA GLN A 104 32.18 29.98 -14.19
C GLN A 104 32.30 31.43 -14.69
N ILE A 105 31.21 32.19 -14.64
CA ILE A 105 31.21 33.60 -15.06
C ILE A 105 32.20 34.42 -14.22
N LEU A 106 32.13 34.30 -12.89
CA LEU A 106 33.02 35.04 -11.99
C LEU A 106 34.48 34.64 -12.17
N SER A 107 34.76 33.34 -12.30
CA SER A 107 36.11 32.83 -12.55
C SER A 107 36.67 33.34 -13.88
N GLY A 108 35.84 33.37 -14.93
CA GLY A 108 36.21 33.94 -16.23
C GLY A 108 36.44 35.45 -16.19
N LEU A 109 35.66 36.19 -15.39
CA LEU A 109 35.85 37.63 -15.18
C LEU A 109 37.16 37.92 -14.42
N ILE A 110 37.45 37.19 -13.34
CA ILE A 110 38.70 37.34 -12.56
C ILE A 110 39.93 37.18 -13.44
N GLN A 111 39.88 36.24 -14.39
CA GLN A 111 40.98 35.98 -15.32
C GLN A 111 41.18 37.09 -16.38
N LYS A 112 40.12 37.87 -16.68
CA LYS A 112 40.12 38.95 -17.68
C LYS A 112 40.31 40.34 -17.09
N LEU A 113 40.55 40.47 -15.78
CA LEU A 113 40.76 41.76 -15.13
C LEU A 113 42.02 42.46 -15.68
N ASP A 114 41.91 43.76 -16.00
CA ASP A 114 43.01 44.58 -16.52
C ASP A 114 44.20 44.66 -15.55
N ARG A 115 43.93 44.68 -14.25
CA ARG A 115 44.96 44.50 -13.21
C ARG A 115 45.09 43.02 -12.90
N LYS A 116 46.23 42.42 -13.28
CA LYS A 116 46.50 41.00 -13.02
C LYS A 116 46.40 40.69 -11.53
N PRO A 117 45.47 39.80 -11.12
CA PRO A 117 45.39 39.30 -9.75
C PRO A 117 46.66 38.53 -9.36
N THR A 118 46.81 38.26 -8.06
CA THR A 118 47.91 37.41 -7.59
C THR A 118 47.83 36.01 -8.20
N PRO A 119 48.96 35.30 -8.37
CA PRO A 119 48.99 33.95 -8.93
C PRO A 119 48.04 32.98 -8.21
N ASP A 120 47.94 33.06 -6.88
CA ASP A 120 47.06 32.21 -6.08
C ASP A 120 45.57 32.43 -6.40
N VAL A 121 45.17 33.68 -6.64
CA VAL A 121 43.78 34.01 -7.01
C VAL A 121 43.45 33.49 -8.40
N LEU A 122 44.39 33.57 -9.35
CA LEU A 122 44.22 33.01 -10.69
C LEU A 122 44.16 31.48 -10.67
N ALA A 123 45.00 30.82 -9.85
CA ALA A 123 44.96 29.37 -9.67
C ALA A 123 43.62 28.91 -9.08
N THR A 124 43.15 29.61 -8.03
CA THR A 124 41.84 29.34 -7.41
C THR A 124 40.68 29.52 -8.39
N ALA A 125 40.71 30.59 -9.21
CA ALA A 125 39.67 30.84 -10.20
C ALA A 125 39.63 29.73 -11.29
N ARG A 126 40.79 29.29 -11.78
CA ARG A 126 40.84 28.18 -12.76
C ARG A 126 40.33 26.87 -12.16
N GLN A 127 40.75 26.55 -10.93
CA GLN A 127 40.30 25.34 -10.24
C GLN A 127 38.77 25.36 -10.02
N ALA A 128 38.21 26.51 -9.64
CA ALA A 128 36.78 26.68 -9.47
C ALA A 128 36.02 26.51 -10.80
N GLU A 129 36.54 27.06 -11.90
CA GLU A 129 35.98 26.91 -13.25
C GLU A 129 36.00 25.45 -13.72
N GLU A 130 37.12 24.75 -13.56
CA GLU A 130 37.28 23.33 -13.92
C GLU A 130 36.34 22.43 -13.11
N HIS A 131 36.28 22.62 -11.79
CA HIS A 131 35.38 21.86 -10.91
C HIS A 131 33.91 22.12 -11.28
N ALA A 132 33.54 23.38 -11.56
CA ALA A 132 32.18 23.73 -11.94
C ALA A 132 31.79 23.10 -13.29
N ALA A 133 32.69 23.16 -14.29
CA ALA A 133 32.49 22.55 -15.60
C ALA A 133 32.35 21.02 -15.50
N SER A 134 33.22 20.35 -14.73
CA SER A 134 33.16 18.91 -14.52
C SER A 134 31.85 18.49 -13.82
N THR A 135 31.40 19.26 -12.83
CA THR A 135 30.16 18.96 -12.09
C THR A 135 28.94 19.13 -12.99
N LEU A 136 28.87 20.21 -13.77
CA LEU A 136 27.80 20.44 -14.76
C LEU A 136 27.73 19.33 -15.80
N ALA A 137 28.88 18.86 -16.31
CA ALA A 137 28.95 17.76 -17.26
C ALA A 137 28.41 16.45 -16.65
N GLY A 138 28.77 16.14 -15.39
CA GLY A 138 28.26 14.97 -14.67
C GLY A 138 26.75 15.02 -14.43
N MET A 139 26.20 16.20 -14.14
CA MET A 139 24.75 16.40 -13.93
C MET A 139 23.91 16.09 -15.19
N GLY A 140 24.49 16.15 -16.39
CA GLY A 140 23.80 15.82 -17.64
C GLY A 140 23.61 14.31 -17.89
N THR A 141 24.34 13.46 -17.18
CA THR A 141 24.28 12.00 -17.37
C THR A 141 23.01 11.44 -16.72
N ARG A 142 22.22 10.66 -17.49
CA ARG A 142 21.07 9.92 -16.94
C ARG A 142 21.59 8.82 -16.02
N ASP A 143 21.07 8.77 -14.80
CA ASP A 143 21.34 7.67 -13.88
C ASP A 143 20.64 6.39 -14.37
N PRO A 144 21.39 5.32 -14.73
CA PRO A 144 20.84 4.10 -15.30
C PRO A 144 19.94 3.33 -14.33
N THR A 145 20.04 3.60 -13.02
CA THR A 145 19.22 2.96 -11.98
C THR A 145 17.73 3.22 -12.20
N PHE A 146 17.37 4.40 -12.71
CA PHE A 146 15.99 4.76 -12.99
C PHE A 146 15.40 4.04 -14.21
N ASP A 147 16.22 3.74 -15.21
CA ASP A 147 15.77 2.95 -16.36
C ASP A 147 15.51 1.49 -15.95
N ILE A 148 16.28 0.97 -15.00
CA ILE A 148 16.05 -0.36 -14.40
C ILE A 148 14.74 -0.37 -13.61
N ILE A 149 14.51 0.62 -12.72
CA ILE A 149 13.28 0.72 -11.92
C ILE A 149 12.04 0.85 -12.81
N ARG A 150 12.10 1.70 -13.86
CA ARG A 150 11.00 1.85 -14.82
C ARG A 150 10.67 0.53 -15.52
N LYS A 151 11.70 -0.19 -15.98
CA LYS A 151 11.54 -1.47 -16.68
C LYS A 151 10.93 -2.55 -15.78
N LEU A 152 11.29 -2.56 -14.49
CA LEU A 152 10.70 -3.45 -13.49
C LEU A 152 9.22 -3.10 -13.22
N ALA A 153 8.88 -1.82 -13.15
CA ALA A 153 7.49 -1.37 -12.99
C ALA A 153 6.61 -1.75 -14.19
N GLU A 154 7.12 -1.58 -15.42
CA GLU A 154 6.44 -1.97 -16.65
C GLU A 154 6.20 -3.49 -16.72
N GLN A 155 7.16 -4.30 -16.27
CA GLN A 155 7.03 -5.76 -16.20
C GLN A 155 5.99 -6.21 -15.16
N SER A 156 5.92 -5.53 -14.01
CA SER A 156 4.93 -5.83 -12.98
C SER A 156 3.49 -5.54 -13.45
N ALA A 157 3.26 -4.47 -14.20
CA ALA A 157 1.94 -4.11 -14.73
C ALA A 157 1.40 -5.14 -15.75
N THR A 158 2.29 -5.86 -16.44
CA THR A 158 1.89 -6.92 -17.38
C THR A 158 1.50 -8.25 -16.72
N LEU A 159 1.92 -8.49 -15.47
CA LEU A 159 1.57 -9.71 -14.73
C LEU A 159 0.17 -9.63 -14.11
N ASP A 160 -0.24 -8.44 -13.66
CA ASP A 160 -1.58 -8.20 -13.07
C ASP A 160 -2.74 -8.33 -14.10
N SER A 161 -2.42 -8.29 -15.39
CA SER A 161 -3.41 -8.39 -16.49
C SER A 161 -3.62 -9.82 -17.00
N THR A 162 -2.96 -10.83 -16.43
CA THR A 162 -3.07 -12.23 -16.84
C THR A 162 -3.79 -13.16 -15.83
N GLU A 163 -4.25 -12.64 -14.68
CA GLU A 163 -4.93 -13.41 -13.62
C GLU A 163 -6.43 -13.07 -13.39
N ILE A 164 -7.12 -12.51 -14.39
CA ILE A 164 -8.61 -12.41 -14.40
C ILE A 164 -9.17 -13.22 -15.57
#